data_AF-A0AAW6MCR1-F1
#
_entry.id   AF-A0AAW6MCR1-F1
#
_cell.length_a   1.000
_cell.length_b   1.000
_cell.length_c   1.000
_cell.angle_alpha   90.00
_cell.angle_beta   90.00
_cell.angle_gamma   90.00
#
_symmetry.space_group_name_H-M   'P 1'
#
loop_
_entity.id
_entity.type
_entity.pdbx_description
1 polymer ?
#
loop_
_entity_poly.entity_id
_entity_poly.type
_entity_poly.pdbx_seq_one_letter_code
_entity_poly.pdbx_strand_id
1 'polypeptide(L)'
;GSPQNALTVWKDHMVSQGFGYKLGTDLPGEKRGFIPNSGVYDKAYRGSWNGLTVISISIGQGEVFSTPLQMANLAATIANRGYFVTPHIVKDIQDAELDST
;
A
#
# COMPACT_ATOMS: atom_id res chain seq x y z
N GLY A 1 -18.20 -15.59 -6.49
CA GLY A 1 -17.53 -14.30 -6.75
C GLY A 1 -16.58 -14.45 -7.91
N SER A 2 -16.33 -13.39 -8.68
CA SER A 2 -15.33 -13.40 -9.78
C SER A 2 -13.90 -13.18 -9.25
N PRO A 3 -12.86 -13.63 -9.99
CA PRO A 3 -11.46 -13.32 -9.67
C PRO A 3 -11.20 -11.81 -9.55
N GLN A 4 -11.86 -11.01 -10.38
CA GLN A 4 -11.80 -9.55 -10.35
C GLN A 4 -12.28 -9.00 -9.02
N ASN A 5 -13.44 -9.46 -8.53
CA ASN A 5 -13.97 -8.99 -7.25
C ASN A 5 -13.09 -9.42 -6.07
N ALA A 6 -12.57 -10.65 -6.09
CA ALA A 6 -11.66 -11.12 -5.06
C ALA A 6 -10.37 -10.29 -5.01
N LEU A 7 -9.80 -9.96 -6.17
CA LEU A 7 -8.61 -9.11 -6.26
C LEU A 7 -8.90 -7.67 -5.80
N THR A 8 -10.07 -7.12 -6.11
CA THR A 8 -10.47 -5.79 -5.62
C THR A 8 -10.52 -5.76 -4.10
N VAL A 9 -11.16 -6.76 -3.46
CA VAL A 9 -11.20 -6.86 -2.00
C VAL A 9 -9.80 -6.95 -1.39
N TRP A 10 -8.93 -7.79 -1.95
CA TRP A 10 -7.53 -7.87 -1.51
C TRP A 10 -6.81 -6.52 -1.64
N LYS A 11 -6.96 -5.85 -2.79
CA LYS A 11 -6.37 -4.54 -3.04
C LYS A 11 -6.86 -3.51 -2.02
N ASP A 12 -8.16 -3.47 -1.74
CA ASP A 12 -8.76 -2.51 -0.80
C ASP A 12 -8.19 -2.71 0.61
N HIS A 13 -7.98 -3.96 1.03
CA HIS A 13 -7.26 -4.24 2.28
C HIS A 13 -5.81 -3.76 2.25
N MET A 14 -5.06 -4.01 1.17
CA MET A 14 -3.68 -3.51 1.04
C MET A 14 -3.62 -1.97 1.12
N VAL A 15 -4.55 -1.30 0.44
CA VAL A 15 -4.68 0.16 0.45
C VAL A 15 -5.02 0.68 1.84
N SER A 16 -5.90 0.00 2.58
CA SER A 16 -6.24 0.39 3.96
C SER A 16 -5.06 0.28 4.92
N GLN A 17 -4.02 -0.48 4.58
CA GLN A 17 -2.77 -0.57 5.35
C GLN A 17 -1.70 0.45 4.88
N GLY A 18 -2.02 1.34 3.94
CA GLY A 18 -1.12 2.39 3.45
C GLY A 18 -0.29 2.00 2.21
N PHE A 19 -0.55 0.85 1.58
CA PHE A 19 0.12 0.48 0.33
C PHE A 19 -0.53 1.11 -0.90
N GLY A 20 0.26 1.29 -1.96
CA GLY A 20 -0.22 1.79 -3.26
C GLY A 20 -0.47 3.30 -3.34
N TYR A 21 -0.41 3.99 -2.20
CA TYR A 21 -0.53 5.44 -2.07
C TYR A 21 0.65 6.01 -1.29
N LYS A 22 0.86 7.32 -1.46
CA LYS A 22 1.76 8.08 -0.60
C LYS A 22 1.16 8.12 0.82
N LEU A 23 1.99 7.93 1.84
CA LEU A 23 1.64 8.00 3.25
C LEU A 23 1.48 9.45 3.70
N GLY A 24 2.03 10.43 2.98
CA GLY A 24 1.95 11.85 3.35
C GLY A 24 3.02 12.29 4.33
N THR A 25 4.21 11.68 4.23
CA THR A 25 5.36 12.03 5.09
C THR A 25 5.94 13.40 4.74
N ASP A 26 6.69 13.99 5.66
CA ASP A 26 7.46 15.23 5.51
C ASP A 26 8.77 15.03 4.69
N LEU A 27 9.08 13.80 4.28
CA LEU A 27 10.25 13.48 3.46
C LEU A 27 10.02 13.74 1.95
N PRO A 28 10.88 14.52 1.28
CA PRO A 28 10.79 14.72 -0.16
C PRO A 28 11.07 13.44 -0.94
N GLY A 29 10.37 13.24 -2.04
CA GLY A 29 10.63 12.13 -2.96
C GLY A 29 9.86 10.84 -2.66
N GLU A 30 8.85 10.90 -1.78
CA GLU A 30 7.99 9.76 -1.48
C GLU A 30 7.40 9.13 -2.77
N LYS A 31 7.56 7.80 -2.87
CA LYS A 31 6.96 6.99 -3.94
C LYS A 31 5.76 6.24 -3.39
N ARG A 32 4.72 6.12 -4.22
CA ARG A 32 3.45 5.47 -3.84
C ARG A 32 3.50 3.93 -3.83
N GLY A 33 4.56 3.33 -4.36
CA GLY A 33 4.56 1.90 -4.68
C GLY A 33 3.58 1.56 -5.82
N PHE A 34 3.14 0.31 -5.87
CA PHE A 34 2.15 -0.19 -6.82
C PHE A 34 1.48 -1.46 -6.29
N ILE A 35 0.16 -1.41 -6.18
CA ILE A 35 -0.69 -2.57 -5.91
C ILE A 35 -1.56 -2.81 -7.14
N PRO A 36 -1.50 -4.00 -7.77
CA PRO A 36 -2.21 -4.27 -9.01
C PRO A 36 -3.73 -4.28 -8.77
N ASN A 37 -4.48 -3.93 -9.83
CA ASN A 37 -5.93 -4.06 -9.88
C ASN A 37 -6.32 -5.06 -10.97
N SER A 38 -7.59 -5.46 -11.04
CA SER A 38 -8.09 -6.40 -12.05
C SER A 38 -7.78 -5.96 -13.48
N GLY A 39 -7.86 -4.67 -13.79
CA GLY A 39 -7.55 -4.13 -15.11
C GLY A 39 -6.13 -4.41 -15.59
N VAL A 40 -5.15 -4.52 -14.67
CA VAL A 40 -3.77 -4.93 -15.01
C VAL A 40 -3.76 -6.33 -15.62
N TYR A 41 -4.44 -7.27 -14.97
CA TYR A 41 -4.51 -8.65 -15.41
C TYR A 41 -5.48 -8.87 -16.57
N ASP A 42 -6.59 -8.14 -16.60
CA ASP A 42 -7.54 -8.16 -17.73
C ASP A 42 -6.83 -7.73 -19.02
N LYS A 43 -5.95 -6.73 -18.96
CA LYS A 43 -5.12 -6.31 -20.10
C LYS A 43 -4.06 -7.34 -20.46
N ALA A 44 -3.33 -7.87 -19.48
CA ALA A 44 -2.23 -8.81 -19.71
C ALA A 44 -2.71 -10.16 -20.28
N TYR A 45 -3.82 -10.67 -19.75
CA TYR A 45 -4.36 -12.00 -20.05
C TYR A 45 -5.63 -11.97 -20.91
N ARG A 46 -6.01 -10.79 -21.45
CA ARG A 46 -7.23 -10.60 -22.25
C ARG A 46 -8.48 -11.12 -21.52
N GLY A 47 -8.55 -10.86 -20.22
CA GLY A 47 -9.62 -11.32 -19.32
C GLY A 47 -9.55 -12.81 -18.92
N SER A 48 -8.59 -13.58 -19.43
CA SER A 48 -8.45 -15.02 -19.17
C SER A 48 -7.42 -15.32 -18.08
N TRP A 49 -7.72 -14.92 -16.85
CA TRP A 49 -6.90 -15.21 -15.66
C TRP A 49 -7.77 -15.65 -14.48
N ASN A 50 -7.15 -16.31 -13.50
CA ASN A 50 -7.84 -16.77 -12.31
C ASN A 50 -6.98 -16.58 -11.06
N GLY A 51 -7.47 -17.05 -9.91
CA GLY A 51 -6.75 -16.94 -8.64
C GLY A 51 -5.35 -17.55 -8.64
N LEU A 52 -5.12 -18.64 -9.37
CA LEU A 52 -3.80 -19.29 -9.47
C LEU A 52 -2.82 -18.44 -10.29
N THR A 53 -3.31 -17.70 -11.29
CA THR A 53 -2.49 -16.78 -12.09
C THR A 53 -1.90 -15.66 -11.23
N VAL A 54 -2.65 -15.20 -10.22
CA VAL A 54 -2.29 -14.03 -9.41
C VAL A 54 -1.89 -14.39 -7.98
N ILE A 55 -1.83 -15.66 -7.61
CA ILE A 55 -1.64 -16.10 -6.22
C ILE A 55 -0.33 -15.59 -5.60
N SER A 56 0.71 -15.37 -6.41
CA SER A 56 2.01 -14.87 -5.97
C SER A 56 1.93 -13.48 -5.30
N ILE A 57 0.97 -12.64 -5.66
CA ILE A 57 0.84 -11.30 -5.04
C ILE A 57 0.40 -11.38 -3.57
N SER A 58 -0.26 -12.49 -3.18
CA SER A 58 -0.67 -12.69 -1.79
C SER A 58 0.51 -12.86 -0.83
N ILE A 59 1.67 -13.27 -1.35
CA ILE A 59 2.92 -13.40 -0.60
C ILE A 59 3.90 -12.24 -0.88
N GLY A 60 3.41 -11.15 -1.49
CA GLY A 60 4.20 -9.95 -1.79
C GLY A 60 5.14 -10.08 -2.98
N GLN A 61 4.92 -11.05 -3.88
CA GLN A 61 5.68 -11.19 -5.12
C GLN A 61 4.91 -10.62 -6.32
N GLY A 62 5.44 -10.82 -7.53
CA GLY A 62 4.80 -10.42 -8.78
C GLY A 62 4.83 -8.91 -8.96
N GLU A 63 3.68 -8.34 -9.32
CA GLU A 63 3.52 -6.92 -9.60
C GLU A 63 3.34 -6.06 -8.32
N VAL A 64 3.59 -6.61 -7.13
CA VAL A 64 3.53 -5.83 -5.89
C VAL A 64 4.83 -5.07 -5.71
N PHE A 65 4.76 -3.74 -5.70
CA PHE A 65 5.89 -2.88 -5.35
C PHE A 65 5.54 -2.03 -4.14
N SER A 66 6.38 -2.13 -3.10
CA SER A 66 6.23 -1.36 -1.87
C SER A 66 7.53 -0.63 -1.54
N THR A 67 7.42 0.53 -0.89
CA THR A 67 8.60 1.23 -0.39
C THR A 67 9.01 0.69 1.00
N PRO A 68 10.29 0.78 1.40
CA PRO A 68 10.69 0.47 2.77
C PRO A 68 9.91 1.27 3.82
N LEU A 69 9.55 2.52 3.51
CA LEU A 69 8.74 3.36 4.39
C LEU A 69 7.32 2.80 4.59
N GLN A 70 6.67 2.31 3.52
CA GLN A 70 5.38 1.61 3.63
C GLN A 70 5.48 0.35 4.49
N MET A 71 6.57 -0.41 4.38
CA MET A 71 6.80 -1.59 5.23
C MET A 71 7.01 -1.22 6.70
N ALA A 72 7.77 -0.15 6.97
CA ALA A 72 7.96 0.36 8.34
C ALA A 72 6.63 0.84 8.93
N ASN A 73 5.81 1.54 8.15
CA ASN A 73 4.51 2.01 8.57
C ASN A 73 3.54 0.87 8.89
N LEU A 74 3.55 -0.21 8.08
CA LEU A 74 2.77 -1.42 8.38
C LEU A 74 3.20 -2.02 9.73
N ALA A 75 4.52 -2.19 9.95
CA ALA A 75 5.03 -2.73 11.21
C ALA A 75 4.63 -1.87 12.42
N ALA A 76 4.73 -0.54 12.29
CA ALA A 76 4.29 0.40 13.31
C ALA A 76 2.78 0.32 13.56
N THR A 77 1.96 0.24 12.51
CA THR A 77 0.50 0.09 12.62
C THR A 77 0.11 -1.19 13.36
N ILE A 78 0.79 -2.32 13.06
CA ILE A 78 0.60 -3.58 13.78
C ILE A 78 0.99 -3.44 15.25
N ALA A 79 2.15 -2.86 15.54
CA ALA A 79 2.61 -2.62 16.91
C ALA A 79 1.64 -1.70 17.69
N ASN A 80 1.07 -0.72 17.00
CA ASN A 80 0.07 0.20 17.51
C ASN A 80 -1.36 -0.37 17.49
N ARG A 81 -1.56 -1.69 17.34
CA ARG A 81 -2.89 -2.33 17.37
C ARG A 81 -3.89 -1.73 16.37
N GLY A 82 -3.41 -1.28 15.22
CA GLY A 82 -4.22 -0.71 14.14
C GLY A 82 -4.35 0.81 14.18
N TYR A 83 -3.79 1.52 15.16
CA TYR A 83 -3.73 2.98 15.13
C TYR A 83 -2.68 3.45 14.11
N PHE A 84 -3.17 4.06 13.04
CA PHE A 84 -2.34 4.65 11.99
C PHE A 84 -1.87 6.05 12.42
N VAL A 85 -0.57 6.29 12.31
CA VAL A 85 0.05 7.60 12.54
C VAL A 85 0.93 7.91 11.34
N THR A 86 0.72 9.07 10.71
CA THR A 86 1.51 9.50 9.57
C THR A 86 3.01 9.56 9.94
N PRO A 87 3.89 8.83 9.23
CA PRO A 87 5.31 8.84 9.55
C PRO A 87 5.93 10.20 9.22
N HIS A 88 6.66 10.76 10.17
CA HIS A 88 7.35 12.04 10.04
C HIS A 88 8.78 11.94 10.58
N ILE A 89 9.69 12.73 10.04
CA ILE A 89 11.10 12.80 10.44
C ILE A 89 11.32 13.94 11.42
N VAL A 90 10.66 15.07 11.22
CA VAL A 90 10.81 16.24 12.08
C VAL A 90 10.17 15.96 13.42
N LYS A 91 10.97 15.97 14.48
CA LYS A 91 10.49 15.75 15.85
C LYS A 91 9.84 16.98 16.47
N ASP A 92 10.39 18.15 16.19
CA ASP A 92 9.96 19.44 16.73
C ASP A 92 10.54 20.59 15.89
N ILE A 93 9.86 21.73 15.83
CA ILE A 93 10.36 22.97 15.21
C ILE A 93 10.37 24.05 16.30
N GLN A 94 11.54 24.64 16.56
CA GLN A 94 11.62 25.75 17.50
C GLN A 94 10.74 26.90 17.01
N ASP A 95 9.86 27.37 17.89
CA ASP A 95 8.93 28.49 17.66
C ASP A 95 7.87 28.27 16.56
N ALA A 96 7.54 27.02 16.21
CA ALA A 96 6.41 26.69 15.32
C ALA A 96 5.74 25.35 15.67
N GLU A 97 4.44 25.23 15.42
CA GLU A 97 3.74 23.94 15.51
C GLU A 97 4.02 23.08 14.28
N LEU A 98 4.16 21.77 14.51
CA LEU A 98 4.22 20.78 13.43
C LEU A 98 2.84 20.68 12.77
N ASP A 99 2.80 20.86 11.45
CA ASP A 99 1.58 20.77 10.68
C ASP A 99 1.00 19.35 10.79
N SER A 100 -0.19 19.24 11.37
CA SER A 100 -0.87 17.96 11.62
C SER A 100 -1.74 17.59 10.41
N THR A 101 -1.08 17.33 9.28
CA THR A 101 -1.74 16.78 8.08
C THR A 101 -2.07 15.31 8.19
#